data_AF-A0A525DEE8-F1
#
_entry.id   AF-A0A525DEE8-F1
#
_cell.length_a   1.000
_cell.length_b   1.000
_cell.length_c   1.000
_cell.angle_alpha   90.00
_cell.angle_beta   90.00
_cell.angle_gamma   90.00
#
_symmetry.space_group_name_H-M   'P 1'
#
loop_
_entity.id
_entity.type
_entity.pdbx_description
1 polymer ?
#
loop_
_entity_poly.entity_id
_entity_poly.type
_entity_poly.pdbx_seq_one_letter_code
_entity_poly.pdbx_strand_id
1 'polypeptide(L)'
;MNDVFTLLNPGITGIKNRIQNKSGNQSPLKFFIMAAIGLIFWGGLFAVSHKVLIYFSSIEDIGLLLSYKLLSMIVAIAFSLFFISSIITSISRLFLSKDLICVHAMPVPTWQVLLSRWMVSFFDSTWMVFLYIVPVLLSYLLVFKKGLFTLLMMGAGIVSLAVTATIAGTVLVVVLVMVIPAGRLKSVFVIFGMVIFCLLYIFARMVKPEQLVDPETFNTVLLYITSLKTPSSPLFPGTWVFDGIKGILEGNLSFGFHNLGLSWSFSIIALLLMLLTADLLYKKGLSKSLGKTERSIKPLPDEKLLKRSPSPTRALVVKELRSFLRDQTQWSQIFLIFALIIIYV
;
A
#
# COMPACT_ATOMS: atom_id res chain seq x y z
N MET A 1 -5.44 -2.16 27.30
CA MET A 1 -4.93 -1.04 26.48
C MET A 1 -3.56 -0.57 26.95
N ASN A 2 -3.27 -0.53 28.26
CA ASN A 2 -1.94 -0.19 28.78
C ASN A 2 -0.83 -1.05 28.17
N ASP A 3 -1.07 -2.34 27.93
CA ASP A 3 -0.08 -3.24 27.33
C ASP A 3 0.28 -2.90 25.88
N VAL A 4 -0.65 -2.33 25.11
CA VAL A 4 -0.38 -1.87 23.75
C VAL A 4 0.52 -0.63 23.79
N PHE A 5 0.24 0.29 24.72
CA PHE A 5 1.08 1.48 24.91
C PHE A 5 2.47 1.13 25.44
N THR A 6 2.61 0.14 26.33
CA THR A 6 3.93 -0.31 26.80
C THR A 6 4.74 -0.97 25.70
N LEU A 7 4.11 -1.71 24.78
CA LEU A 7 4.77 -2.28 23.60
C LEU A 7 5.23 -1.24 22.57
N LEU A 8 4.54 -0.09 22.50
CA LEU A 8 4.92 1.04 21.63
C LEU A 8 6.04 1.90 22.23
N ASN A 9 6.11 1.97 23.56
CA ASN A 9 7.03 2.80 24.31
C ASN A 9 8.52 2.64 23.93
N PRO A 10 9.09 1.43 23.72
CA PRO A 10 10.51 1.29 23.32
C PRO A 10 10.84 1.95 21.97
N GLY A 11 9.89 2.03 21.05
CA GLY A 11 10.08 2.77 19.79
C GLY A 11 10.14 4.28 20.02
N ILE A 12 9.23 4.79 20.85
CA ILE A 12 9.13 6.22 21.19
C ILE A 12 10.33 6.68 22.02
N THR A 13 10.74 5.88 23.01
CA THR A 13 11.94 6.15 23.81
C THR A 13 13.22 6.00 23.00
N GLY A 14 13.27 5.09 22.02
CA GLY A 14 14.38 5.01 21.06
C GLY A 14 14.52 6.28 20.21
N ILE A 15 13.41 6.84 19.71
CA ILE A 15 13.41 8.12 18.99
C ILE A 15 13.82 9.27 19.93
N LYS A 16 13.25 9.33 21.13
CA LYS A 16 13.57 10.35 22.13
C LYS A 16 15.05 10.29 22.54
N ASN A 17 15.58 9.11 22.80
CA ASN A 17 16.99 8.90 23.15
C ASN A 17 17.90 9.21 21.96
N ARG A 18 17.49 8.94 20.71
CA ARG A 18 18.27 9.34 19.52
C ARG A 18 18.31 10.86 19.33
N ILE A 19 17.25 11.56 19.74
CA ILE A 19 17.18 13.04 19.71
C ILE A 19 17.97 13.65 20.88
N GLN A 20 17.86 13.07 22.09
CA GLN A 20 18.54 13.55 23.30
C GLN A 20 20.03 13.20 23.34
N ASN A 21 20.40 12.02 22.85
CA ASN A 21 21.79 11.55 22.82
C ASN A 21 22.49 12.00 21.52
N LYS A 22 22.21 13.24 21.09
CA LYS A 22 22.98 13.99 20.09
C LYS A 22 24.37 14.32 20.65
N SER A 23 25.14 13.28 20.91
CA SER A 23 26.56 13.34 21.20
C SER A 23 27.32 13.52 19.88
N GLY A 24 27.84 14.73 19.67
CA GLY A 24 29.20 14.89 19.14
C GLY A 24 29.43 15.35 17.71
N ASN A 25 28.56 15.11 16.70
CA ASN A 25 28.99 15.45 15.32
C ASN A 25 27.93 15.67 14.22
N GLN A 26 26.65 15.85 14.55
CA GLN A 26 25.63 16.26 13.56
C GLN A 26 25.33 17.75 13.73
N SER A 27 25.98 18.58 12.90
CA SER A 27 25.81 20.02 12.90
C SER A 27 24.32 20.39 12.73
N PRO A 28 23.81 21.37 13.50
CA PRO A 28 22.43 21.87 13.33
C PRO A 28 22.17 22.37 11.91
N LEU A 29 23.25 22.77 11.22
CA LEU A 29 23.27 23.14 9.80
C LEU A 29 22.71 22.03 8.89
N LYS A 30 23.06 20.75 9.10
CA LYS A 30 22.56 19.64 8.26
C LYS A 30 21.05 19.46 8.39
N PHE A 31 20.51 19.59 9.61
CA PHE A 31 19.06 19.56 9.84
C PHE A 31 18.37 20.74 9.17
N PHE A 32 18.94 21.94 9.29
CA PHE A 32 18.40 23.14 8.65
C PHE A 32 18.39 23.03 7.13
N ILE A 33 19.48 22.57 6.52
CA ILE A 33 19.58 22.34 5.07
C ILE A 33 18.54 21.31 4.62
N MET A 34 18.39 20.19 5.34
CA MET A 34 17.43 19.15 4.98
C MET A 34 15.98 19.61 5.13
N ALA A 35 15.69 20.42 6.16
CA ALA A 35 14.38 21.06 6.32
C ALA A 35 14.12 22.11 5.22
N ALA A 36 15.12 22.90 4.84
CA ALA A 36 15.00 23.88 3.76
C ALA A 36 14.73 23.21 2.41
N ILE A 37 15.46 22.14 2.08
CA ILE A 37 15.21 21.34 0.87
C ILE A 37 13.79 20.76 0.89
N GLY A 38 13.36 20.24 2.04
CA GLY A 38 11.99 19.74 2.21
C GLY A 38 10.92 20.81 1.97
N LEU A 39 11.12 22.02 2.51
CA LEU A 39 10.21 23.15 2.31
C LEU A 39 10.19 23.65 0.87
N ILE A 40 11.34 23.71 0.19
CA ILE A 40 11.43 24.07 -1.23
C ILE A 40 10.66 23.05 -2.08
N PHE A 41 10.86 21.75 -1.82
CA PHE A 41 10.12 20.70 -2.51
C PHE A 41 8.61 20.80 -2.25
N TRP A 42 8.22 21.03 -0.99
CA TRP A 42 6.82 21.17 -0.59
C TRP A 42 6.14 22.38 -1.25
N GLY A 43 6.82 23.53 -1.26
CA GLY A 43 6.36 24.74 -1.94
C GLY A 43 6.31 24.58 -3.46
N GLY A 44 7.29 23.90 -4.05
CA GLY A 44 7.30 23.57 -5.47
C GLY A 44 6.12 22.68 -5.86
N LEU A 45 5.84 21.64 -5.07
CA LEU A 45 4.72 20.72 -5.31
C LEU A 45 3.37 21.42 -5.19
N PHE A 46 3.22 22.31 -4.21
CA PHE A 46 2.06 23.20 -4.10
C PHE A 46 1.94 24.12 -5.33
N ALA A 47 3.01 24.80 -5.73
CA ALA A 47 3.00 25.76 -6.83
C ALA A 47 2.65 25.09 -8.18
N VAL A 48 3.21 23.91 -8.44
CA VAL A 48 2.90 23.11 -9.65
C VAL A 48 1.45 22.68 -9.63
N SER A 49 0.97 22.09 -8.52
CA SER A 49 -0.41 21.62 -8.41
C SER A 49 -1.41 22.77 -8.59
N HIS A 50 -1.13 23.92 -7.97
CA HIS A 50 -1.95 25.12 -8.09
C HIS A 50 -1.96 25.68 -9.52
N LYS A 51 -0.80 25.75 -10.19
CA LYS A 51 -0.73 26.20 -11.59
C LYS A 51 -1.52 25.29 -12.53
N VAL A 52 -1.37 23.97 -12.39
CA VAL A 52 -2.08 22.98 -13.22
C VAL A 52 -3.59 23.11 -13.02
N LEU A 53 -4.06 23.25 -11.78
CA LEU A 53 -5.49 23.40 -11.50
C LEU A 53 -6.07 24.73 -12.00
N ILE A 54 -5.32 25.84 -11.90
CA ILE A 54 -5.74 27.12 -12.49
C ILE A 54 -5.83 27.01 -14.02
N TYR A 55 -4.84 26.38 -14.65
CA TYR A 55 -4.85 26.16 -16.09
C TYR A 55 -6.08 25.35 -16.51
N PHE A 56 -6.40 24.29 -15.78
CA PHE A 56 -7.62 23.52 -16.05
C PHE A 56 -8.90 24.32 -15.80
N SER A 57 -8.94 25.14 -14.76
CA SER A 57 -10.08 26.00 -14.46
C SER A 57 -10.30 27.13 -15.48
N SER A 58 -9.29 27.44 -16.30
CA SER A 58 -9.39 28.46 -17.36
C SER A 58 -10.04 27.96 -18.66
N ILE A 59 -10.26 26.65 -18.79
CA ILE A 59 -10.91 26.03 -19.94
C ILE A 59 -12.40 25.89 -19.63
N GLU A 60 -13.25 26.63 -20.36
CA GLU A 60 -14.70 26.60 -20.20
C GLU A 60 -15.26 25.16 -20.40
N ASP A 61 -16.25 24.79 -19.57
CA ASP A 61 -16.97 23.51 -19.46
C ASP A 61 -16.17 22.23 -19.14
N ILE A 62 -14.92 22.08 -19.59
CA ILE A 62 -14.11 20.86 -19.39
C ILE A 62 -13.28 20.93 -18.09
N GLY A 63 -12.96 22.13 -17.62
CA GLY A 63 -12.03 22.35 -16.51
C GLY A 63 -12.39 21.65 -15.19
N LEU A 64 -13.67 21.70 -14.80
CA LEU A 64 -14.16 21.05 -13.59
C LEU A 64 -14.06 19.53 -13.68
N LEU A 65 -14.42 18.95 -14.82
CA LEU A 65 -14.36 17.51 -15.03
C LEU A 65 -12.91 17.00 -14.99
N LEU A 66 -11.98 17.77 -15.56
CA LEU A 66 -10.56 17.43 -15.55
C LEU A 66 -9.94 17.55 -14.14
N SER A 67 -10.36 18.53 -13.34
CA SER A 67 -9.95 18.66 -11.94
C SER A 67 -10.42 17.47 -11.10
N TYR A 68 -11.65 16.99 -11.29
CA TYR A 68 -12.12 15.78 -10.62
C TYR A 68 -11.41 14.52 -11.13
N LYS A 69 -11.08 14.45 -12.42
CA LYS A 69 -10.26 13.35 -12.95
C LYS A 69 -8.88 13.31 -12.30
N LEU A 70 -8.20 14.45 -12.18
CA LEU A 70 -6.94 14.55 -11.45
C LEU A 70 -7.08 14.12 -9.99
N LEU A 71 -8.13 14.57 -9.30
CA LEU A 71 -8.39 14.18 -7.91
C LEU A 71 -8.53 12.66 -7.78
N SER A 72 -9.27 12.02 -8.68
CA SER A 72 -9.41 10.56 -8.72
C SER A 72 -8.05 9.87 -8.91
N MET A 73 -7.21 10.40 -9.81
CA MET A 73 -5.85 9.88 -10.02
C MET A 73 -4.98 10.04 -8.77
N ILE A 74 -5.03 11.19 -8.11
CA ILE A 74 -4.27 11.45 -6.88
C ILE A 74 -4.68 10.47 -5.77
N VAL A 75 -5.98 10.25 -5.59
CA VAL A 75 -6.52 9.28 -4.61
C VAL A 75 -6.05 7.85 -4.94
N ALA A 76 -6.06 7.45 -6.21
CA ALA A 76 -5.60 6.13 -6.64
C ALA A 76 -4.08 5.95 -6.45
N ILE A 77 -3.27 6.94 -6.82
CA ILE A 77 -1.82 6.94 -6.61
C ILE A 77 -1.50 6.88 -5.12
N ALA A 78 -2.20 7.66 -4.30
CA ALA A 78 -2.03 7.64 -2.85
C ALA A 78 -2.33 6.24 -2.28
N PHE A 79 -3.44 5.61 -2.69
CA PHE A 79 -3.78 4.26 -2.27
C PHE A 79 -2.69 3.24 -2.63
N SER A 80 -2.20 3.29 -3.87
CA SER A 80 -1.13 2.40 -4.34
C SER A 80 0.16 2.58 -3.52
N LEU A 81 0.58 3.82 -3.29
CA LEU A 81 1.77 4.13 -2.49
C LEU A 81 1.62 3.67 -1.05
N PHE A 82 0.47 3.91 -0.41
CA PHE A 82 0.18 3.41 0.93
C PHE A 82 0.24 1.89 0.98
N PHE A 83 -0.39 1.22 0.01
CA PHE A 83 -0.43 -0.24 -0.05
C PHE A 83 0.97 -0.85 -0.23
N ILE A 84 1.75 -0.37 -1.20
CA ILE A 84 3.11 -0.85 -1.47
C ILE A 84 4.01 -0.61 -0.26
N SER A 85 3.99 0.61 0.29
CA SER A 85 4.77 0.98 1.47
C SER A 85 4.43 0.09 2.66
N SER A 86 3.14 -0.17 2.88
CA SER A 86 2.68 -1.01 3.98
C SER A 86 3.14 -2.46 3.88
N ILE A 87 3.26 -3.04 2.68
CA ILE A 87 3.78 -4.39 2.53
C ILE A 87 5.25 -4.46 2.99
N ILE A 88 6.07 -3.50 2.56
CA ILE A 88 7.50 -3.43 2.91
C ILE A 88 7.68 -3.32 4.42
N THR A 89 7.01 -2.33 5.02
CA THR A 89 7.15 -2.04 6.45
C THR A 89 6.59 -3.18 7.29
N SER A 90 5.49 -3.81 6.86
CA SER A 90 4.87 -4.91 7.60
C SER A 90 5.72 -6.17 7.62
N ILE A 91 6.39 -6.53 6.52
CA ILE A 91 7.36 -7.65 6.53
C ILE A 91 8.47 -7.39 7.55
N SER A 92 9.07 -6.18 7.48
CA SER A 92 10.18 -5.78 8.34
C SER A 92 9.78 -5.77 9.82
N ARG A 93 8.61 -5.22 10.15
CA ARG A 93 8.14 -5.02 11.52
C ARG A 93 7.45 -6.25 12.13
N LEU A 94 6.75 -7.07 11.35
CA LEU A 94 5.99 -8.23 11.87
C LEU A 94 6.81 -9.51 11.92
N PHE A 95 7.72 -9.73 10.96
CA PHE A 95 8.41 -11.01 10.80
C PHE A 95 9.94 -10.93 10.90
N LEU A 96 10.53 -9.76 10.61
CA LEU A 96 11.99 -9.60 10.58
C LEU A 96 12.58 -8.88 11.81
N SER A 97 11.73 -8.41 12.73
CA SER A 97 12.19 -7.72 13.93
C SER A 97 12.93 -8.67 14.88
N LYS A 98 14.11 -8.28 15.35
CA LYS A 98 14.91 -9.08 16.31
C LYS A 98 14.19 -9.29 17.65
N ASP A 99 13.33 -8.35 18.02
CA ASP A 99 12.61 -8.34 19.30
C ASP A 99 11.40 -9.29 19.32
N LEU A 100 11.12 -9.97 18.21
CA LEU A 100 9.94 -10.83 18.06
C LEU A 100 9.93 -11.95 19.11
N ILE A 101 11.10 -12.52 19.40
CA ILE A 101 11.27 -13.61 20.38
C ILE A 101 10.93 -13.12 21.79
N CYS A 102 11.42 -11.94 22.17
CA CYS A 102 11.18 -11.35 23.49
C CYS A 102 9.70 -10.99 23.69
N VAL A 103 9.04 -10.41 22.67
CA VAL A 103 7.63 -10.03 22.76
C VAL A 103 6.71 -11.26 22.87
N HIS A 104 7.05 -12.36 22.21
CA HIS A 104 6.26 -13.60 22.28
C HIS A 104 6.50 -14.43 23.54
N ALA A 105 7.58 -14.16 24.28
CA ALA A 105 7.82 -14.77 25.59
C ALA A 105 6.98 -14.13 26.71
N MET A 106 6.39 -12.95 26.45
CA MET A 106 5.54 -12.25 27.41
C MET A 106 4.09 -12.78 27.35
N PRO A 107 3.36 -12.79 28.48
CA PRO A 107 1.96 -13.25 28.55
C PRO A 107 0.99 -12.21 27.98
N VAL A 108 1.21 -11.79 26.73
CA VAL A 108 0.39 -10.79 26.04
C VAL A 108 -0.43 -11.48 24.94
N PRO A 109 -1.73 -11.19 24.81
CA PRO A 109 -2.54 -11.80 23.76
C PRO A 109 -2.09 -11.34 22.36
N THR A 110 -2.23 -12.24 21.39
CA THR A 110 -1.66 -12.07 20.04
C THR A 110 -2.25 -10.88 19.28
N TRP A 111 -3.53 -10.57 19.48
CA TRP A 111 -4.15 -9.40 18.85
C TRP A 111 -3.52 -8.07 19.32
N GLN A 112 -3.01 -7.98 20.56
CA GLN A 112 -2.32 -6.77 21.06
C GLN A 112 -0.92 -6.64 20.45
N VAL A 113 -0.22 -7.75 20.27
CA VAL A 113 1.07 -7.78 19.58
C VAL A 113 0.89 -7.38 18.11
N LEU A 114 -0.12 -7.94 17.43
CA LEU A 114 -0.43 -7.58 16.05
C LEU A 114 -0.81 -6.10 15.94
N LEU A 115 -1.69 -5.60 16.81
CA LEU A 115 -2.14 -4.20 16.80
C LEU A 115 -0.99 -3.23 17.04
N SER A 116 -0.14 -3.47 18.03
CA SER A 116 1.01 -2.60 18.34
C SER A 116 2.00 -2.55 17.17
N ARG A 117 2.33 -3.70 16.57
CA ARG A 117 3.23 -3.75 15.41
C ARG A 117 2.62 -3.16 14.15
N TRP A 118 1.32 -3.37 13.94
CA TRP A 118 0.58 -2.74 12.85
C TRP A 118 0.58 -1.22 12.99
N MET A 119 0.33 -0.66 14.18
CA MET A 119 0.37 0.78 14.43
C MET A 119 1.75 1.38 14.07
N VAL A 120 2.84 0.75 14.51
CA VAL A 120 4.20 1.21 14.12
C VAL A 120 4.40 1.13 12.61
N SER A 121 3.96 0.04 11.98
CA SER A 121 4.03 -0.13 10.52
C SER A 121 3.18 0.90 9.77
N PHE A 122 2.01 1.25 10.30
CA PHE A 122 1.10 2.26 9.77
C PHE A 122 1.79 3.63 9.77
N PHE A 123 2.35 4.05 10.90
CA PHE A 123 3.08 5.32 10.96
C PHE A 123 4.30 5.33 10.03
N ASP A 124 5.12 4.27 10.04
CA ASP A 124 6.31 4.16 9.18
C ASP A 124 5.98 4.18 7.68
N SER A 125 4.82 3.65 7.28
CA SER A 125 4.43 3.55 5.87
C SER A 125 3.70 4.78 5.33
N THR A 126 2.99 5.52 6.18
CA THR A 126 2.06 6.58 5.76
C THR A 126 2.63 7.99 5.87
N TRP A 127 3.59 8.24 6.77
CA TRP A 127 4.07 9.59 7.07
C TRP A 127 4.56 10.37 5.84
N MET A 128 5.29 9.71 4.93
CA MET A 128 5.81 10.35 3.72
C MET A 128 4.70 10.79 2.76
N VAL A 129 3.74 9.90 2.52
CA VAL A 129 2.66 10.17 1.57
C VAL A 129 1.74 11.27 2.10
N PHE A 130 1.48 11.30 3.41
CA PHE A 130 0.76 12.42 4.03
C PHE A 130 1.47 13.75 3.82
N LEU A 131 2.79 13.80 3.98
CA LEU A 131 3.57 15.03 3.76
C LEU A 131 3.39 15.56 2.33
N TYR A 132 3.40 14.67 1.33
CA TYR A 132 3.27 15.03 -0.08
C TYR A 132 1.85 15.36 -0.53
N ILE A 133 0.82 14.77 0.08
CA ILE A 133 -0.57 15.00 -0.36
C ILE A 133 -1.16 16.30 0.17
N VAL A 134 -0.75 16.76 1.35
CA VAL A 134 -1.22 18.03 1.95
C VAL A 134 -1.10 19.24 1.00
N PRO A 135 0.06 19.53 0.37
CA PRO A 135 0.18 20.68 -0.53
C PRO A 135 -0.72 20.54 -1.78
N VAL A 136 -0.95 19.31 -2.26
CA VAL A 136 -1.91 19.07 -3.33
C VAL A 136 -3.33 19.41 -2.88
N LEU A 137 -3.75 18.95 -1.70
CA LEU A 137 -5.08 19.26 -1.17
C LEU A 137 -5.29 20.76 -0.91
N LEU A 138 -4.24 21.46 -0.44
CA LEU A 138 -4.27 22.92 -0.29
C LEU A 138 -4.49 23.63 -1.62
N SER A 139 -3.91 23.12 -2.71
CA SER A 139 -4.15 23.69 -4.04
C SER A 139 -5.61 23.55 -4.49
N TYR A 140 -6.26 22.41 -4.20
CA TYR A 140 -7.71 22.24 -4.43
C TYR A 140 -8.54 23.19 -3.56
N LEU A 141 -8.15 23.39 -2.30
CA LEU A 141 -8.87 24.28 -1.39
C LEU A 141 -8.95 25.72 -1.93
N LEU A 142 -7.84 26.23 -2.46
CA LEU A 142 -7.74 27.59 -2.99
C LEU A 142 -8.49 27.77 -4.31
N VAL A 143 -8.37 26.80 -5.23
CA VAL A 143 -9.02 26.87 -6.55
C VAL A 143 -10.55 26.82 -6.42
N PHE A 144 -11.07 25.95 -5.55
CA PHE A 144 -12.51 25.84 -5.29
C PHE A 144 -13.03 26.86 -4.25
N LYS A 145 -12.17 27.77 -3.76
CA LYS A 145 -12.49 28.80 -2.75
C LYS A 145 -13.25 28.25 -1.53
N LYS A 146 -12.76 27.14 -0.96
CA LYS A 146 -13.40 26.49 0.21
C LYS A 146 -12.65 26.82 1.50
N GLY A 147 -13.36 26.71 2.64
CA GLY A 147 -12.80 26.97 3.97
C GLY A 147 -12.03 25.79 4.56
N LEU A 148 -11.27 26.04 5.63
CA LEU A 148 -10.40 25.05 6.31
C LEU A 148 -11.12 23.75 6.72
N PHE A 149 -12.43 23.82 7.01
CA PHE A 149 -13.25 22.64 7.28
C PHE A 149 -13.19 21.60 6.15
N THR A 150 -13.14 22.05 4.90
CA THR A 150 -13.03 21.16 3.73
C THR A 150 -11.70 20.41 3.71
N LEU A 151 -10.60 21.05 4.13
CA LEU A 151 -9.29 20.42 4.23
C LEU A 151 -9.28 19.30 5.29
N LEU A 152 -9.90 19.53 6.44
CA LEU A 152 -10.01 18.52 7.50
C LEU A 152 -10.77 17.28 7.02
N MET A 153 -11.85 17.48 6.27
CA MET A 153 -12.67 16.39 5.74
C MET A 153 -11.95 15.61 4.63
N MET A 154 -11.23 16.31 3.75
CA MET A 154 -10.34 15.67 2.76
C MET A 154 -9.25 14.83 3.44
N GLY A 155 -8.63 15.39 4.47
CA GLY A 155 -7.64 14.71 5.29
C GLY A 155 -8.22 13.45 5.95
N ALA A 156 -9.42 13.54 6.53
CA ALA A 156 -10.10 12.40 7.13
C ALA A 156 -10.38 11.28 6.11
N GLY A 157 -10.75 11.63 4.87
CA GLY A 157 -10.92 10.65 3.79
C GLY A 157 -9.62 9.93 3.43
N ILE A 158 -8.51 10.67 3.30
CA ILE A 158 -7.20 10.09 3.00
C ILE A 158 -6.67 9.24 4.16
N VAL A 159 -6.95 9.64 5.41
CA VAL A 159 -6.61 8.83 6.59
C VAL A 159 -7.35 7.50 6.57
N SER A 160 -8.67 7.50 6.30
CA SER A 160 -9.42 6.26 6.15
C SER A 160 -8.82 5.38 5.05
N LEU A 161 -8.49 5.97 3.91
CA LEU A 161 -7.85 5.28 2.80
C LEU A 161 -6.50 4.66 3.19
N ALA A 162 -5.66 5.40 3.92
CA ALA A 162 -4.39 4.89 4.44
C ALA A 162 -4.59 3.70 5.39
N VAL A 163 -5.61 3.76 6.27
CA VAL A 163 -5.96 2.66 7.17
C VAL A 163 -6.37 1.42 6.36
N THR A 164 -7.27 1.55 5.39
CA THR A 164 -7.66 0.41 4.53
C THR A 164 -6.47 -0.21 3.79
N ALA A 165 -5.62 0.62 3.18
CA ALA A 165 -4.49 0.17 2.38
C ALA A 165 -3.47 -0.58 3.23
N THR A 166 -3.17 -0.07 4.43
CA THR A 166 -2.23 -0.72 5.34
C THR A 166 -2.77 -2.03 5.91
N ILE A 167 -4.05 -2.09 6.27
CA ILE A 167 -4.68 -3.34 6.70
C ILE A 167 -4.60 -4.38 5.59
N ALA A 168 -5.01 -4.02 4.37
CA ALA A 168 -4.96 -4.92 3.22
C ALA A 168 -3.53 -5.41 2.94
N GLY A 169 -2.53 -4.52 2.99
CA GLY A 169 -1.13 -4.90 2.82
C GLY A 169 -0.62 -5.85 3.90
N THR A 170 -1.00 -5.64 5.17
CA THR A 170 -0.59 -6.51 6.27
C THR A 170 -1.22 -7.90 6.20
N VAL A 171 -2.51 -7.99 5.86
CA VAL A 171 -3.21 -9.26 5.65
C VAL A 171 -2.55 -10.03 4.51
N LEU A 172 -2.24 -9.35 3.40
CA LEU A 172 -1.50 -9.94 2.29
C LEU A 172 -0.16 -10.50 2.74
N VAL A 173 0.62 -9.74 3.52
CA VAL A 173 1.92 -10.19 4.04
C VAL A 173 1.78 -11.42 4.92
N VAL A 174 0.82 -11.42 5.86
CA VAL A 174 0.60 -12.57 6.74
C VAL A 174 0.23 -13.81 5.93
N VAL A 175 -0.66 -13.69 4.94
CA VAL A 175 -1.02 -14.78 4.02
C VAL A 175 0.19 -15.24 3.20
N LEU A 176 1.01 -14.32 2.70
CA LEU A 176 2.21 -14.65 1.90
C LEU A 176 3.22 -15.47 2.71
N VAL A 177 3.45 -15.08 3.97
CA VAL A 177 4.35 -15.82 4.88
C VAL A 177 3.77 -17.20 5.24
N MET A 178 2.45 -17.38 5.21
CA MET A 178 1.88 -18.72 5.38
C MET A 178 2.19 -19.67 4.23
N VAL A 179 2.23 -19.15 3.01
CA VAL A 179 2.49 -19.96 1.81
C VAL A 179 3.97 -20.27 1.69
N ILE A 180 4.85 -19.35 2.10
CA ILE A 180 6.30 -19.43 1.85
C ILE A 180 7.06 -19.55 3.18
N PRO A 181 7.78 -20.67 3.44
CA PRO A 181 8.60 -20.83 4.65
C PRO A 181 9.68 -19.73 4.74
N ALA A 182 9.80 -19.07 5.89
CA ALA A 182 10.66 -17.89 6.09
C ALA A 182 12.18 -18.17 5.97
N GLY A 183 12.61 -19.41 5.81
CA GLY A 183 13.98 -19.74 5.40
C GLY A 183 14.35 -19.15 4.03
N ARG A 184 13.37 -18.67 3.23
CA ARG A 184 13.58 -18.04 1.92
C ARG A 184 13.13 -16.57 1.88
N LEU A 185 13.33 -15.79 2.95
CA LEU A 185 13.01 -14.36 2.95
C LEU A 185 13.61 -13.58 1.74
N LYS A 186 14.72 -14.05 1.16
CA LYS A 186 15.25 -13.50 -0.10
C LYS A 186 14.34 -13.75 -1.33
N SER A 187 13.60 -14.85 -1.40
CA SER A 187 12.61 -15.10 -2.46
C SER A 187 11.31 -14.33 -2.22
N VAL A 188 11.01 -13.94 -0.97
CA VAL A 188 9.89 -13.04 -0.65
C VAL A 188 10.09 -11.68 -1.31
N PHE A 189 11.32 -11.17 -1.41
CA PHE A 189 11.61 -9.92 -2.13
C PHE A 189 11.33 -10.01 -3.63
N VAL A 190 11.56 -11.16 -4.27
CA VAL A 190 11.25 -11.37 -5.70
C VAL A 190 9.73 -11.33 -5.91
N ILE A 191 8.97 -12.04 -5.09
CA ILE A 191 7.50 -12.04 -5.16
C ILE A 191 6.91 -10.69 -4.77
N PHE A 192 7.56 -9.98 -3.85
CA PHE A 192 7.21 -8.60 -3.53
C PHE A 192 7.34 -7.69 -4.76
N GLY A 193 8.40 -7.85 -5.55
CA GLY A 193 8.53 -7.26 -6.88
C GLY A 193 7.33 -7.60 -7.80
N MET A 194 6.79 -8.83 -7.74
CA MET A 194 5.57 -9.24 -8.49
C MET A 194 4.39 -8.43 -8.08
N VAL A 195 4.17 -8.38 -6.77
CA VAL A 195 2.96 -7.83 -6.20
C VAL A 195 2.96 -6.35 -6.51
N ILE A 196 4.10 -5.66 -6.30
CA ILE A 196 4.26 -4.28 -6.76
C ILE A 196 4.01 -4.15 -8.25
N PHE A 197 4.67 -4.95 -9.09
CA PHE A 197 4.55 -4.83 -10.55
C PHE A 197 3.12 -5.04 -11.04
N CYS A 198 2.44 -6.11 -10.58
CA CYS A 198 1.05 -6.40 -10.89
C CYS A 198 0.12 -5.28 -10.40
N LEU A 199 0.36 -4.75 -9.20
CA LEU A 199 -0.44 -3.65 -8.68
C LEU A 199 -0.23 -2.38 -9.49
N LEU A 200 1.02 -1.98 -9.74
CA LEU A 200 1.35 -0.83 -10.58
C LEU A 200 0.74 -0.98 -11.97
N TYR A 201 0.77 -2.18 -12.56
CA TYR A 201 0.13 -2.48 -13.83
C TYR A 201 -1.40 -2.35 -13.76
N ILE A 202 -2.06 -2.99 -12.79
CA ILE A 202 -3.52 -2.87 -12.60
C ILE A 202 -3.90 -1.41 -12.38
N PHE A 203 -3.12 -0.66 -11.60
CA PHE A 203 -3.34 0.76 -11.38
C PHE A 203 -3.13 1.58 -12.66
N ALA A 204 -2.07 1.33 -13.43
CA ALA A 204 -1.86 1.98 -14.73
C ALA A 204 -3.04 1.71 -15.67
N ARG A 205 -3.52 0.46 -15.73
CA ARG A 205 -4.69 0.06 -16.53
C ARG A 205 -6.00 0.67 -16.04
N MET A 206 -6.17 0.85 -14.73
CA MET A 206 -7.32 1.55 -14.14
C MET A 206 -7.29 3.05 -14.45
N VAL A 207 -6.09 3.65 -14.47
CA VAL A 207 -5.90 5.08 -14.74
C VAL A 207 -6.09 5.42 -16.23
N LYS A 208 -5.96 4.43 -17.13
CA LYS A 208 -6.06 4.59 -18.61
C LYS A 208 -5.31 5.83 -19.12
N PRO A 209 -4.00 6.00 -18.84
CA PRO A 209 -3.25 7.16 -19.31
C PRO A 209 -3.15 7.22 -20.85
N GLU A 210 -3.30 6.06 -21.52
CA GLU A 210 -3.23 5.90 -22.98
C GLU A 210 -4.32 6.69 -23.73
N GLN A 211 -5.50 6.85 -23.14
CA GLN A 211 -6.61 7.60 -23.76
C GLN A 211 -6.44 9.12 -23.71
N LEU A 212 -5.39 9.64 -23.07
CA LEU A 212 -5.09 11.08 -23.01
C LEU A 212 -4.19 11.55 -24.16
N VAL A 213 -3.59 10.64 -24.92
CA VAL A 213 -2.59 10.95 -25.97
C VAL A 213 -3.12 10.69 -27.38
N ASP A 214 -4.26 10.00 -27.53
CA ASP A 214 -4.84 9.70 -28.84
C ASP A 214 -5.58 10.92 -29.45
N PRO A 215 -5.07 11.50 -30.56
CA PRO A 215 -5.67 12.67 -31.21
C PRO A 215 -7.02 12.37 -31.88
N GLU A 216 -7.36 11.10 -32.12
CA GLU A 216 -8.58 10.71 -32.83
C GLU A 216 -9.83 10.68 -31.94
N THR A 217 -9.70 10.53 -30.61
CA THR A 217 -10.84 10.60 -29.68
C THR A 217 -11.32 12.02 -29.40
N PHE A 218 -10.55 13.05 -29.79
CA PHE A 218 -10.95 14.45 -29.72
C PHE A 218 -12.10 14.82 -30.67
N ASN A 219 -12.27 14.09 -31.78
CA ASN A 219 -13.30 14.39 -32.80
C ASN A 219 -14.73 14.09 -32.33
N THR A 220 -14.91 13.40 -31.21
CA THR A 220 -16.22 13.20 -30.59
C THR A 220 -16.14 13.59 -29.12
N VAL A 221 -16.33 14.88 -28.85
CA VAL A 221 -16.35 15.47 -27.50
C VAL A 221 -17.24 14.67 -26.53
N LEU A 222 -18.35 14.09 -27.02
CA LEU A 222 -19.24 13.20 -26.27
C LEU A 222 -18.57 11.87 -25.88
N LEU A 223 -17.79 11.24 -26.76
CA LEU A 223 -17.03 10.02 -26.46
C LEU A 223 -15.91 10.30 -25.46
N TYR A 224 -15.23 11.44 -25.57
CA TYR A 224 -14.22 11.91 -24.61
C TYR A 224 -14.84 12.15 -23.21
N ILE A 225 -16.01 12.77 -23.13
CA ILE A 225 -16.73 12.95 -21.86
C ILE A 225 -17.14 11.59 -21.26
N THR A 226 -17.57 10.62 -22.08
CA THR A 226 -17.92 9.28 -21.60
C THR A 226 -16.71 8.40 -21.25
N SER A 227 -15.54 8.58 -21.90
CA SER A 227 -14.31 7.86 -21.55
C SER A 227 -13.63 8.47 -20.32
N LEU A 228 -13.83 9.77 -20.08
CA LEU A 228 -13.37 10.45 -18.88
C LEU A 228 -14.19 10.10 -17.64
N LYS A 229 -15.47 9.69 -17.78
CA LYS A 229 -16.22 9.05 -16.69
C LYS A 229 -15.45 7.81 -16.26
N THR A 230 -14.79 7.91 -15.12
CA THR A 230 -14.02 6.82 -14.53
C THR A 230 -14.95 5.62 -14.34
N PRO A 231 -14.64 4.44 -14.91
CA PRO A 231 -15.30 3.20 -14.53
C PRO A 231 -14.94 2.96 -13.08
N SER A 232 -15.78 3.46 -12.18
CA SER A 232 -15.57 3.39 -10.75
C SER A 232 -16.17 2.07 -10.32
N SER A 233 -15.32 1.11 -9.92
CA SER A 233 -15.81 -0.08 -9.24
C SER A 233 -16.58 0.38 -7.99
N PRO A 234 -17.88 0.05 -7.85
CA PRO A 234 -18.70 0.53 -6.73
C PRO A 234 -18.16 0.10 -5.35
N LEU A 235 -17.29 -0.91 -5.32
CA LEU A 235 -16.78 -1.56 -4.12
C LEU A 235 -15.36 -1.14 -3.73
N PHE A 236 -14.72 -0.21 -4.47
CA PHE A 236 -13.35 0.18 -4.18
C PHE A 236 -13.27 1.30 -3.13
N PRO A 237 -12.53 1.17 -2.02
CA PRO A 237 -12.46 2.21 -0.99
C PRO A 237 -11.99 3.58 -1.48
N GLY A 238 -11.19 3.62 -2.55
CA GLY A 238 -10.77 4.88 -3.18
C GLY A 238 -11.89 5.62 -3.92
N THR A 239 -12.94 4.95 -4.41
CA THR A 239 -14.07 5.63 -5.04
C THR A 239 -14.90 6.37 -4.00
N TRP A 240 -15.17 5.75 -2.84
CA TRP A 240 -15.89 6.42 -1.74
C TRP A 240 -15.15 7.65 -1.21
N VAL A 241 -13.82 7.60 -1.12
CA VAL A 241 -13.03 8.77 -0.71
C VAL A 241 -13.04 9.85 -1.78
N PHE A 242 -12.93 9.47 -3.05
CA PHE A 242 -13.05 10.41 -4.17
C PHE A 242 -14.43 11.08 -4.21
N ASP A 243 -15.52 10.30 -4.18
CA ASP A 243 -16.89 10.80 -4.21
C ASP A 243 -17.22 11.63 -2.96
N GLY A 244 -16.65 11.25 -1.82
CA GLY A 244 -16.70 12.03 -0.58
C GLY A 244 -16.07 13.41 -0.74
N ILE A 245 -14.82 13.46 -1.23
CA ILE A 245 -14.10 14.72 -1.44
C ILE A 245 -14.79 15.57 -2.53
N LYS A 246 -15.21 14.94 -3.63
CA LYS A 246 -15.93 15.59 -4.72
C LYS A 246 -17.22 16.23 -4.22
N GLY A 247 -18.05 15.50 -3.45
CA GLY A 247 -19.28 16.03 -2.88
C GLY A 247 -19.07 17.26 -1.99
N ILE A 248 -18.00 17.26 -1.19
CA ILE A 248 -17.64 18.40 -0.34
C ILE A 248 -17.19 19.60 -1.18
N LEU A 249 -16.41 19.37 -2.25
CA LEU A 249 -16.00 20.40 -3.19
C LEU A 249 -17.20 21.01 -3.93
N GLU A 250 -18.19 20.20 -4.32
CA GLU A 250 -19.43 20.66 -4.95
C GLU A 250 -20.38 21.37 -3.95
N GLY A 251 -20.13 21.26 -2.63
CA GLY A 251 -20.96 21.85 -1.59
C GLY A 251 -22.09 20.95 -1.09
N ASN A 252 -22.23 19.74 -1.64
CA ASN A 252 -23.15 18.73 -1.13
C ASN A 252 -22.52 17.98 0.05
N LEU A 253 -22.62 18.59 1.23
CA LEU A 253 -22.06 18.02 2.45
C LEU A 253 -22.67 16.66 2.80
N SER A 254 -23.98 16.46 2.61
CA SER A 254 -24.66 15.20 2.94
C SER A 254 -24.08 14.02 2.15
N PHE A 255 -23.92 14.19 0.84
CA PHE A 255 -23.29 13.19 -0.02
C PHE A 255 -21.83 12.95 0.38
N GLY A 256 -21.09 14.02 0.68
CA GLY A 256 -19.72 13.95 1.17
C GLY A 256 -19.57 13.12 2.46
N PHE A 257 -20.39 13.41 3.47
CA PHE A 257 -20.41 12.72 4.75
C PHE A 257 -20.79 11.25 4.61
N HIS A 258 -21.78 10.93 3.77
CA HIS A 258 -22.22 9.56 3.57
C HIS A 258 -21.08 8.69 3.02
N ASN A 259 -20.40 9.14 1.96
CA ASN A 259 -19.32 8.37 1.35
C ASN A 259 -18.08 8.28 2.25
N LEU A 260 -17.74 9.36 2.97
CA LEU A 260 -16.67 9.31 3.96
C LEU A 260 -17.02 8.37 5.13
N GLY A 261 -18.26 8.38 5.60
CA GLY A 261 -18.76 7.46 6.62
C GLY A 261 -18.68 6.00 6.18
N LEU A 262 -18.97 5.73 4.90
CA LEU A 262 -18.87 4.39 4.31
C LEU A 262 -17.40 3.93 4.24
N SER A 263 -16.48 4.81 3.84
CA SER A 263 -15.03 4.55 3.86
C SER A 263 -14.53 4.22 5.28
N TRP A 264 -14.91 5.03 6.28
CA TRP A 264 -14.52 4.80 7.68
C TRP A 264 -15.11 3.51 8.25
N SER A 265 -16.38 3.22 7.94
CA SER A 265 -17.04 1.99 8.36
C SER A 265 -16.31 0.77 7.81
N PHE A 266 -15.92 0.81 6.54
CA PHE A 266 -15.13 -0.26 5.92
C PHE A 266 -13.74 -0.40 6.57
N SER A 267 -13.04 0.70 6.84
CA SER A 267 -11.75 0.71 7.55
C SER A 267 -11.83 0.05 8.93
N ILE A 268 -12.87 0.38 9.71
CA ILE A 268 -13.08 -0.17 11.05
C ILE A 268 -13.39 -1.67 10.97
N ILE A 269 -14.29 -2.07 10.07
CA ILE A 269 -14.62 -3.49 9.88
C ILE A 269 -13.37 -4.28 9.45
N ALA A 270 -12.59 -3.75 8.51
CA ALA A 270 -11.35 -4.38 8.07
C ALA A 270 -10.34 -4.54 9.22
N LEU A 271 -10.23 -3.53 10.09
CA LEU A 271 -9.36 -3.59 11.27
C LEU A 271 -9.82 -4.66 12.25
N LEU A 272 -11.12 -4.70 12.55
CA LEU A 272 -11.71 -5.71 13.43
C LEU A 272 -11.50 -7.13 12.87
N LEU A 273 -11.73 -7.32 11.58
CA LEU A 273 -11.49 -8.61 10.91
C LEU A 273 -10.01 -9.03 10.99
N MET A 274 -9.07 -8.10 10.80
CA MET A 274 -7.65 -8.37 10.98
C MET A 274 -7.32 -8.81 12.41
N LEU A 275 -7.89 -8.14 13.42
CA LEU A 275 -7.67 -8.49 14.83
C LEU A 275 -8.31 -9.83 15.21
N LEU A 276 -9.52 -10.12 14.72
CA LEU A 276 -10.20 -11.40 14.97
C LEU A 276 -9.43 -12.56 14.34
N THR A 277 -8.88 -12.35 13.14
CA THR A 277 -8.09 -13.37 12.45
C THR A 277 -6.65 -13.46 12.95
N ALA A 278 -6.23 -12.60 13.89
CA ALA A 278 -4.87 -12.55 14.41
C ALA A 278 -4.44 -13.88 15.03
N ASP A 279 -5.27 -14.49 15.88
CA ASP A 279 -4.90 -15.74 16.57
C ASP A 279 -4.67 -16.90 15.60
N LEU A 280 -5.47 -16.99 14.53
CA LEU A 280 -5.35 -18.03 13.52
C LEU A 280 -4.23 -17.72 12.52
N LEU A 281 -4.21 -16.48 12.03
CA LEU A 281 -3.33 -16.11 10.93
C LEU A 281 -1.91 -15.82 11.39
N TYR A 282 -1.77 -15.00 12.44
CA TYR A 282 -0.47 -14.54 12.89
C TYR A 282 0.32 -15.64 13.61
N LYS A 283 -0.30 -16.42 14.53
CA LYS A 283 0.41 -17.53 15.21
C LYS A 283 0.92 -18.57 14.22
N LYS A 284 0.10 -18.90 13.21
CA LYS A 284 0.47 -19.87 12.17
C LYS A 284 1.57 -19.34 11.26
N GLY A 285 1.51 -18.05 10.88
CA GLY A 285 2.59 -17.38 10.14
C GLY A 285 3.90 -17.37 10.93
N LEU A 286 3.83 -17.06 12.22
CA LEU A 286 4.98 -16.94 13.11
C LEU A 286 5.63 -18.30 13.44
N SER A 287 4.83 -19.33 13.67
CA SER A 287 5.32 -20.71 13.83
C SER A 287 6.07 -21.19 12.59
N LYS A 288 5.58 -20.86 11.39
CA LYS A 288 6.29 -21.16 10.14
C LYS A 288 7.52 -20.28 9.91
N SER A 289 7.55 -19.05 10.44
CA SER A 289 8.68 -18.15 10.25
C SER A 289 9.84 -18.42 11.20
N LEU A 290 9.53 -18.76 12.46
CA LEU A 290 10.51 -19.11 13.49
C LEU A 290 10.87 -20.59 13.50
N GLY A 291 10.01 -21.43 12.92
CA GLY A 291 10.29 -22.84 12.70
C GLY A 291 11.49 -23.00 11.79
N LYS A 292 12.69 -23.04 12.39
CA LYS A 292 13.87 -23.65 11.78
C LYS A 292 13.39 -24.98 11.23
N THR A 293 13.40 -25.11 9.92
CA THR A 293 13.16 -26.38 9.25
C THR A 293 14.25 -27.33 9.74
N GLU A 294 14.00 -28.05 10.82
CA GLU A 294 14.52 -29.40 10.92
C GLU A 294 14.18 -30.04 9.59
N ARG A 295 15.22 -30.45 8.88
CA ARG A 295 15.14 -31.10 7.58
C ARG A 295 14.47 -32.46 7.78
N SER A 296 13.18 -32.47 8.09
CA SER A 296 12.34 -33.59 7.77
C SER A 296 12.22 -33.55 6.25
N ILE A 297 13.08 -34.33 5.61
CA ILE A 297 12.91 -34.79 4.24
C ILE A 297 11.57 -35.54 4.25
N LYS A 298 10.45 -34.81 4.19
CA LYS A 298 9.16 -35.42 3.91
C LYS A 298 9.22 -35.81 2.44
N PRO A 299 9.13 -37.10 2.09
CA PRO A 299 8.87 -37.46 0.71
C PRO A 299 7.53 -36.80 0.32
N LEU A 300 7.54 -35.98 -0.73
CA LEU A 300 6.29 -35.45 -1.29
C LEU A 300 5.41 -36.63 -1.75
N PRO A 301 4.08 -36.47 -1.78
CA PRO A 301 3.15 -37.48 -2.26
C PRO A 301 3.14 -37.58 -3.80
N ASP A 302 4.31 -37.63 -4.43
CA ASP A 302 4.46 -37.76 -5.90
C ASP A 302 4.49 -39.22 -6.37
N GLU A 303 4.24 -40.17 -5.45
CA GLU A 303 4.09 -41.57 -5.81
C GLU A 303 2.73 -41.95 -6.37
N LYS A 304 1.72 -41.08 -6.28
CA LYS A 304 0.38 -41.42 -6.76
C LYS A 304 0.07 -40.87 -8.17
N LEU A 305 0.51 -39.66 -8.48
CA LEU A 305 0.23 -39.00 -9.77
C LEU A 305 1.16 -39.44 -10.92
N LEU A 306 2.38 -39.90 -10.62
CA LEU A 306 3.39 -40.30 -11.61
C LEU A 306 3.50 -41.82 -11.82
N LYS A 307 2.55 -42.62 -11.29
CA LYS A 307 2.54 -44.09 -11.44
C LYS A 307 2.42 -44.58 -12.88
N ARG A 308 1.95 -43.74 -13.80
CA ARG A 308 1.67 -44.08 -15.20
C ARG A 308 2.84 -43.80 -16.16
N SER A 309 3.95 -43.23 -15.67
CA SER A 309 5.13 -42.87 -16.48
C SER A 309 6.30 -43.82 -16.21
N PRO A 310 7.14 -44.15 -17.22
CA PRO A 310 8.34 -44.98 -17.04
C PRO A 310 9.27 -44.46 -15.93
N SER A 311 9.90 -45.40 -15.19
CA SER A 311 10.78 -45.09 -14.04
C SER A 311 11.89 -44.03 -14.32
N PRO A 312 12.55 -44.01 -15.49
CA PRO A 312 13.63 -43.04 -15.76
C PRO A 312 13.12 -41.61 -15.98
N THR A 313 12.03 -41.44 -16.71
CA THR A 313 11.44 -40.11 -17.00
C THR A 313 10.87 -39.48 -15.74
N ARG A 314 10.27 -40.30 -14.86
CA ARG A 314 9.80 -39.85 -13.55
C ARG A 314 10.96 -39.31 -12.69
N ALA A 315 12.10 -39.99 -12.67
CA ALA A 315 13.27 -39.54 -11.91
C ALA A 315 13.83 -38.22 -12.44
N LEU A 316 13.86 -38.04 -13.77
CA LEU A 316 14.28 -36.79 -14.41
C LEU A 316 13.31 -35.64 -14.14
N VAL A 317 12.00 -35.86 -14.28
CA VAL A 317 10.98 -34.84 -14.02
C VAL A 317 11.02 -34.41 -12.55
N VAL A 318 11.13 -35.34 -11.60
CA VAL A 318 11.25 -35.00 -10.18
C VAL A 318 12.54 -34.26 -9.89
N LYS A 319 13.65 -34.61 -10.54
CA LYS A 319 14.94 -33.90 -10.43
C LYS A 319 14.82 -32.47 -10.95
N GLU A 320 14.26 -32.28 -12.14
CA GLU A 320 14.05 -30.96 -12.74
C GLU A 320 13.12 -30.11 -11.91
N LEU A 321 11.97 -30.64 -11.47
CA LEU A 321 11.04 -29.90 -10.60
C LEU A 321 11.71 -29.49 -9.28
N ARG A 322 12.55 -30.37 -8.71
CA ARG A 322 13.31 -30.08 -7.48
C ARG A 322 14.40 -29.03 -7.71
N SER A 323 15.05 -29.03 -8.87
CA SER A 323 16.04 -28.03 -9.25
C SER A 323 15.37 -26.67 -9.51
N PHE A 324 14.26 -26.67 -10.25
CA PHE A 324 13.43 -25.51 -10.57
C PHE A 324 12.88 -24.82 -9.33
N LEU A 325 12.38 -25.59 -8.36
CA LEU A 325 11.89 -25.07 -7.07
C LEU A 325 13.00 -24.55 -6.14
N ARG A 326 14.27 -24.87 -6.44
CA ARG A 326 15.44 -24.49 -5.65
C ARG A 326 16.22 -23.34 -6.27
N ASP A 327 16.20 -23.20 -7.60
CA ASP A 327 16.91 -22.16 -8.33
C ASP A 327 16.09 -20.86 -8.39
N GLN A 328 16.62 -19.80 -7.79
CA GLN A 328 15.94 -18.51 -7.67
C GLN A 328 15.97 -17.71 -8.98
N THR A 329 16.88 -18.02 -9.90
CA THR A 329 17.01 -17.32 -11.18
C THR A 329 15.85 -17.62 -12.13
N GLN A 330 15.37 -18.86 -12.13
CA GLN A 330 14.27 -19.30 -13.02
C GLN A 330 12.92 -18.69 -12.62
N TRP A 331 12.69 -18.44 -11.32
CA TRP A 331 11.52 -17.70 -10.86
C TRP A 331 11.48 -16.28 -11.43
N SER A 332 12.63 -15.61 -11.56
CA SER A 332 12.71 -14.29 -12.19
C SER A 332 12.38 -14.33 -13.69
N GLN A 333 12.71 -15.43 -14.39
CA GLN A 333 12.48 -15.57 -15.84
C GLN A 333 11.01 -15.86 -16.16
N ILE A 334 10.35 -16.78 -15.43
CA ILE A 334 8.89 -16.99 -15.55
C ILE A 334 8.15 -15.67 -15.36
N PHE A 335 8.65 -14.88 -14.42
CA PHE A 335 8.05 -13.61 -14.09
C PHE A 335 8.12 -12.58 -15.20
N LEU A 336 9.29 -12.48 -15.86
CA LEU A 336 9.48 -11.59 -17.00
C LEU A 336 8.52 -11.99 -18.11
N ILE A 337 8.37 -13.29 -18.36
CA ILE A 337 7.44 -13.83 -19.35
C ILE A 337 5.98 -13.55 -18.94
N PHE A 338 5.59 -13.75 -17.68
CA PHE A 338 4.24 -13.48 -17.19
C PHE A 338 3.89 -11.98 -17.26
N ALA A 339 4.83 -11.12 -16.89
CA ALA A 339 4.72 -9.67 -17.07
C ALA A 339 4.52 -9.31 -18.55
N LEU A 340 5.29 -9.93 -19.45
CA LEU A 340 5.16 -9.72 -20.90
C LEU A 340 3.79 -10.17 -21.43
N ILE A 341 3.28 -11.32 -20.98
CA ILE A 341 1.93 -11.82 -21.34
C ILE A 341 0.86 -10.84 -20.89
N ILE A 342 0.95 -10.33 -19.65
CA ILE A 342 -0.01 -9.35 -19.12
C ILE A 342 0.06 -8.02 -19.89
N ILE A 343 1.24 -7.58 -20.32
CA ILE A 343 1.37 -6.37 -21.14
C ILE A 343 0.75 -6.58 -22.52
N TYR A 344 0.89 -7.78 -23.09
CA TYR A 344 0.44 -8.09 -24.44
C TYR A 344 -1.06 -8.41 -24.56
N VAL A 345 -1.73 -8.74 -23.44
CA VAL A 345 -3.17 -9.08 -23.36
C VAL A 345 -3.99 -7.97 -22.69
#